data_AF-A0A2N7Q6U4-F1
#
_entry.id   AF-A0A2N7Q6U4-F1
#
_cell.length_a   1.000
_cell.length_b   1.000
_cell.length_c   1.000
_cell.angle_alpha   90.00
_cell.angle_beta   90.00
_cell.angle_gamma   90.00
#
_symmetry.space_group_name_H-M   'P 1'
#
loop_
_entity.id
_entity.type
_entity.pdbx_description
1 polymer ?
#
loop_
_entity_poly.entity_id
_entity_poly.type
_entity_poly.pdbx_seq_one_letter_code
_entity_poly.pdbx_strand_id
1 'polypeptide(L)'
;MTSAVLIITEVALFLTCLNAQTQIPSHLLPIKSSLEKRDIDSYLSLCAPEIKDDEKASMKAYFDLMGMESISLFFAGESPDSQETRRAFFQVVLENKYSAMIEIWQISYRLTPVGLQIISRTVSSSLTNLYRLHFPGRG
;
A
#
# COMPACT_ATOMS: atom_id res chain seq x y z
N MET A 1 30.23 0.96 -25.62
CA MET A 1 29.68 2.10 -24.86
C MET A 1 28.22 2.25 -25.23
N THR A 2 27.33 1.44 -24.66
CA THR A 2 25.91 1.34 -25.07
C THR A 2 25.11 0.66 -23.96
N SER A 3 25.13 1.23 -22.75
CA SER A 3 24.41 0.63 -21.61
C SER A 3 23.86 1.62 -20.58
N ALA A 4 24.03 2.93 -20.78
CA ALA A 4 23.51 3.94 -19.85
C ALA A 4 22.18 4.58 -20.29
N VAL A 5 21.82 4.48 -21.58
CA VAL A 5 20.64 5.16 -22.13
C VAL A 5 19.34 4.36 -21.90
N LEU A 6 19.42 3.04 -21.70
CA LEU A 6 18.23 2.19 -21.55
C LEU A 6 17.57 2.28 -20.16
N ILE A 7 18.33 2.57 -19.11
CA ILE A 7 17.83 2.55 -17.72
C ILE A 7 16.98 3.80 -17.40
N ILE A 8 17.24 4.92 -18.09
CA ILE A 8 16.53 6.19 -17.84
C ILE A 8 15.09 6.14 -18.39
N THR A 9 14.82 5.30 -19.40
CA THR A 9 13.49 5.18 -20.03
C THR A 9 12.49 4.40 -19.15
N GLU A 10 12.93 3.41 -18.37
CA GLU A 10 12.04 2.63 -17.50
C GLU A 10 11.60 3.39 -16.24
N VAL A 11 12.45 4.25 -15.68
CA VAL A 11 12.10 5.08 -14.50
C VAL A 11 11.08 6.17 -14.89
N ALA A 12 11.15 6.69 -16.11
CA ALA A 12 10.18 7.66 -16.62
C ALA A 12 8.78 7.05 -16.84
N LEU A 13 8.70 5.77 -17.24
CA LEU A 13 7.44 5.02 -17.34
C LEU A 13 6.83 4.71 -15.95
N PHE A 14 7.66 4.50 -14.93
CA PHE A 14 7.17 4.37 -13.55
C PHE A 14 6.57 5.67 -12.99
N LEU A 15 7.12 6.82 -13.36
CA LEU A 15 6.64 8.12 -12.88
C LEU A 15 5.39 8.63 -13.62
N THR A 16 5.17 8.23 -14.88
CA THR A 16 3.94 8.60 -15.60
C THR A 16 2.71 7.86 -15.11
N CYS A 17 2.85 6.61 -14.63
CA CYS A 17 1.75 5.91 -13.96
C CYS A 17 1.35 6.54 -12.61
N LEU A 18 2.27 7.20 -11.90
CA LEU A 18 1.96 7.89 -10.65
C LEU A 18 0.97 9.06 -10.86
N ASN A 19 0.92 9.65 -12.05
CA ASN A 19 0.02 10.77 -12.39
C ASN A 19 -1.35 10.34 -12.91
N ALA A 20 -1.54 9.06 -13.26
CA ALA A 20 -2.84 8.49 -13.59
C ALA A 20 -3.46 7.85 -12.35
N GLN A 21 -3.46 8.55 -11.21
CA GLN A 21 -4.17 8.07 -10.03
C GLN A 21 -5.66 7.99 -10.36
N THR A 22 -6.15 6.75 -10.45
CA THR A 22 -7.58 6.51 -10.52
C THR A 22 -8.20 7.08 -9.24
N GLN A 23 -9.25 7.88 -9.37
CA GLN A 23 -9.93 8.43 -8.21
C GLN A 23 -10.35 7.28 -7.28
N ILE A 24 -9.88 7.32 -6.04
CA ILE A 24 -10.22 6.28 -5.06
C ILE A 24 -11.73 6.32 -4.78
N PRO A 25 -12.43 5.18 -4.92
CA PRO A 25 -13.83 5.07 -4.55
C PRO A 25 -14.07 5.45 -3.07
N SER A 26 -15.17 6.13 -2.79
CA SER A 26 -15.46 6.66 -1.44
C SER A 26 -15.52 5.57 -0.37
N HIS A 27 -15.98 4.36 -0.70
CA HIS A 27 -16.02 3.23 0.23
C HIS A 27 -14.63 2.70 0.63
N LEU A 28 -13.58 3.01 -0.13
CA LEU A 28 -12.20 2.61 0.17
C LEU A 28 -11.41 3.70 0.93
N LEU A 29 -11.93 4.93 1.00
CA LEU A 29 -11.31 6.03 1.74
C LEU A 29 -11.03 5.71 3.22
N PRO A 30 -11.91 4.99 3.96
CA PRO A 30 -11.63 4.63 5.35
C PRO A 30 -10.35 3.79 5.50
N ILE A 31 -10.05 2.90 4.55
CA ILE A 31 -8.83 2.09 4.56
C ILE A 31 -7.60 2.99 4.43
N LYS A 32 -7.58 3.84 3.39
CA LYS A 32 -6.47 4.76 3.14
C LYS A 32 -6.27 5.72 4.32
N SER A 33 -7.35 6.36 4.78
CA SER A 33 -7.30 7.35 5.86
C SER A 33 -6.82 6.76 7.18
N SER A 34 -7.31 5.57 7.56
CA SER A 34 -6.89 4.91 8.81
C SER A 34 -5.41 4.54 8.78
N LEU A 35 -4.95 3.89 7.70
CA LEU A 35 -3.56 3.46 7.58
C LEU A 35 -2.59 4.64 7.48
N GLU A 36 -2.86 5.65 6.65
CA GLU A 36 -1.97 6.81 6.50
C GLU A 36 -1.87 7.67 7.76
N LYS A 37 -2.92 7.68 8.60
CA LYS A 37 -2.90 8.30 9.94
C LYS A 37 -2.32 7.40 11.02
N ARG A 38 -1.95 6.16 10.69
CA ARG A 38 -1.52 5.11 11.62
C ARG A 38 -2.55 4.81 12.71
N ASP A 39 -3.83 5.01 12.39
CA ASP A 39 -4.95 4.64 13.24
C ASP A 39 -5.30 3.17 12.99
N ILE A 40 -4.50 2.29 13.60
CA ILE A 40 -4.58 0.85 13.42
C ILE A 40 -5.90 0.30 13.96
N ASP A 41 -6.43 0.88 15.04
CA ASP A 41 -7.70 0.44 15.61
C ASP A 41 -8.87 0.71 14.66
N SER A 42 -8.89 1.90 14.03
CA SER A 42 -9.87 2.20 12.99
C SER A 42 -9.71 1.28 11.78
N TYR A 43 -8.49 0.96 11.35
CA TYR A 43 -8.27 0.00 10.26
C TYR A 43 -8.79 -1.41 10.61
N LEU A 44 -8.46 -1.92 11.80
CA LEU A 44 -8.90 -3.23 12.27
C LEU A 44 -10.42 -3.30 12.49
N SER A 45 -11.09 -2.17 12.72
CA SER A 45 -12.55 -2.12 12.78
C SER A 45 -13.22 -2.48 11.44
N LEU A 46 -12.54 -2.21 10.32
CA LEU A 46 -12.99 -2.56 8.97
C LEU A 46 -12.76 -4.04 8.64
N CYS A 47 -11.92 -4.74 9.41
CA CYS A 47 -11.57 -6.12 9.16
C CYS A 47 -12.62 -7.09 9.70
N ALA A 48 -12.88 -8.17 8.95
CA ALA A 48 -13.66 -9.29 9.43
C ALA A 48 -12.96 -9.93 10.65
N PRO A 49 -13.72 -10.41 11.65
CA PRO A 49 -13.14 -10.96 12.89
C PRO A 49 -12.03 -12.00 12.65
N GLU A 50 -12.18 -12.80 11.60
CA GLU A 50 -11.31 -13.91 11.25
C GLU A 50 -9.89 -13.49 10.85
N ILE A 51 -9.71 -12.25 10.37
CA ILE A 51 -8.39 -11.75 9.91
C ILE A 51 -7.79 -10.67 10.83
N LYS A 52 -8.50 -10.26 11.89
CA LYS A 52 -8.08 -9.12 12.72
C LYS A 52 -6.72 -9.34 13.36
N ASP A 53 -6.46 -10.54 13.88
CA ASP A 53 -5.21 -10.84 14.57
C ASP A 53 -4.03 -10.86 13.59
N ASP A 54 -4.22 -11.44 12.41
CA ASP A 54 -3.20 -11.49 11.35
C ASP A 54 -2.87 -10.09 10.80
N GLU A 55 -3.90 -9.26 10.60
CA GLU A 55 -3.72 -7.87 10.17
C GLU A 55 -3.04 -7.03 11.24
N LYS A 56 -3.41 -7.22 12.51
CA LYS A 56 -2.76 -6.55 13.64
C LYS A 56 -1.29 -6.92 13.73
N ALA A 57 -0.97 -8.21 13.60
CA ALA A 57 0.41 -8.70 13.60
C ALA A 57 1.20 -8.12 12.41
N SER A 58 0.58 -8.03 11.22
CA SER A 58 1.20 -7.44 10.03
C SER A 58 1.51 -5.97 10.22
N MET A 59 0.56 -5.17 10.71
CA MET A 59 0.78 -3.74 10.96
C MET A 59 1.88 -3.53 12.01
N LYS A 60 1.89 -4.36 13.05
CA LYS A 60 2.97 -4.37 14.05
C LYS A 60 4.32 -4.68 13.42
N ALA A 61 4.39 -5.64 12.50
CA ALA A 61 5.64 -5.98 11.84
C ALA A 61 6.21 -4.79 11.04
N TYR A 62 5.38 -4.06 10.29
CA TYR A 62 5.85 -2.89 9.54
C TYR A 62 6.33 -1.76 10.45
N PHE A 63 5.55 -1.41 11.47
CA PHE A 63 5.82 -0.22 12.28
C PHE A 63 6.78 -0.46 13.44
N ASP A 64 6.64 -1.58 14.15
CA ASP A 64 7.43 -1.85 15.35
C ASP A 64 8.70 -2.63 15.03
N LEU A 65 8.60 -3.65 14.16
CA LEU A 65 9.74 -4.54 13.87
C LEU A 65 10.64 -3.97 12.77
N MET A 66 10.06 -3.47 11.68
CA MET A 66 10.81 -2.89 10.57
C MET A 66 11.08 -1.38 10.74
N GLY A 67 10.44 -0.74 11.72
CA GLY A 67 10.66 0.68 12.02
C GLY A 67 10.23 1.61 10.87
N MET A 68 9.18 1.25 10.13
CA MET A 68 8.58 2.16 9.15
C MET A 68 7.88 3.32 9.87
N GLU A 69 7.99 4.53 9.34
CA GLU A 69 7.47 5.75 9.97
C GLU A 69 6.18 6.21 9.32
N SER A 70 6.01 5.95 8.02
CA SER A 70 4.81 6.28 7.26
C SER A 70 4.41 5.13 6.33
N ILE A 71 3.14 5.17 5.94
CA ILE A 71 2.55 4.33 4.90
C ILE A 71 1.76 5.28 3.98
N SER A 72 1.85 5.06 2.68
CA SER A 72 1.10 5.79 1.66
C SER A 72 0.44 4.79 0.73
N LEU A 73 -0.86 4.95 0.49
CA LEU A 73 -1.65 4.05 -0.34
C LEU A 73 -2.10 4.75 -1.63
N PHE A 74 -1.76 4.17 -2.76
CA PHE A 74 -2.15 4.64 -4.08
C PHE A 74 -3.11 3.64 -4.70
N PHE A 75 -4.35 4.07 -4.97
CA PHE A 75 -5.37 3.20 -5.56
C PHE A 75 -5.00 2.87 -7.01
N ALA A 76 -4.92 1.57 -7.31
CA ALA A 76 -4.54 1.06 -8.62
C ALA A 76 -5.74 0.47 -9.40
N GLY A 77 -6.89 0.27 -8.75
CA GLY A 77 -8.10 -0.22 -9.39
C GLY A 77 -8.93 -1.13 -8.49
N GLU A 78 -10.17 -1.39 -8.89
CA GLU A 78 -11.02 -2.42 -8.29
C GLU A 78 -11.54 -3.38 -9.36
N SER A 79 -11.79 -4.62 -8.96
CA SER A 79 -12.38 -5.66 -9.81
C SER A 79 -13.39 -6.48 -9.00
N PRO A 80 -14.46 -6.98 -9.63
CA PRO A 80 -15.29 -7.99 -9.01
C PRO A 80 -14.49 -9.28 -8.83
N ASP A 81 -14.66 -9.93 -7.68
CA ASP A 81 -14.02 -11.21 -7.37
C ASP A 81 -15.08 -12.35 -7.43
N SER A 82 -16.24 -12.10 -6.82
CA SER A 82 -17.45 -12.93 -6.94
C SER A 82 -18.70 -12.05 -6.97
N GLN A 83 -19.89 -12.64 -6.94
CA GLN A 83 -21.16 -11.87 -6.89
C GLN A 83 -21.25 -10.96 -5.65
N GLU A 84 -20.62 -11.35 -4.53
CA GLU A 84 -20.72 -10.63 -3.26
C GLU A 84 -19.40 -9.99 -2.81
N THR A 85 -18.29 -10.36 -3.43
CA THR A 85 -16.95 -9.89 -3.07
C THR A 85 -16.30 -9.08 -4.18
N ARG A 86 -15.60 -8.04 -3.76
CA ARG A 86 -14.81 -7.16 -4.62
C ARG A 86 -13.36 -7.22 -4.18
N ARG A 87 -12.48 -6.80 -5.07
CA ARG A 87 -11.05 -6.78 -4.87
C ARG A 87 -10.50 -5.42 -5.28
N ALA A 88 -9.89 -4.73 -4.33
CA ALA A 88 -9.19 -3.47 -4.57
C ALA A 88 -7.67 -3.72 -4.60
N PHE A 89 -6.99 -3.03 -5.49
CA PHE A 89 -5.54 -3.06 -5.61
C PHE A 89 -4.98 -1.72 -5.17
N PHE A 90 -3.96 -1.77 -4.31
CA PHE A 90 -3.23 -0.60 -3.87
C PHE A 90 -1.74 -0.81 -4.10
N GLN A 91 -1.08 0.19 -4.66
CA GLN A 91 0.36 0.31 -4.51
C GLN A 91 0.62 0.98 -3.16
N VAL A 92 1.45 0.34 -2.34
CA VAL A 92 1.71 0.78 -0.97
C VAL A 92 3.19 1.11 -0.85
N VAL A 93 3.46 2.31 -0.34
CA VAL A 93 4.81 2.77 -0.03
C VAL A 93 4.92 2.89 1.47
N LEU A 94 5.78 2.09 2.08
CA LEU A 94 6.18 2.23 3.47
C LEU A 94 7.58 2.82 3.52
N GLU A 95 7.80 3.83 4.34
CA GLU A 95 9.11 4.47 4.40
C GLU A 95 9.47 4.91 5.81
N ASN A 96 10.78 5.02 6.02
CA ASN A 96 11.39 5.74 7.12
C ASN A 96 12.52 6.61 6.56
N LYS A 97 13.27 7.25 7.46
CA LYS A 97 14.42 8.08 7.08
C LYS A 97 15.47 7.38 6.17
N TYR A 98 15.62 6.06 6.27
CA TYR A 98 16.75 5.32 5.69
C TYR A 98 16.35 4.39 4.52
N SER A 99 15.11 3.91 4.50
CA SER A 99 14.63 2.90 3.57
C SER A 99 13.19 3.17 3.16
N ALA A 100 12.86 2.76 1.96
CA ALA A 100 11.49 2.62 1.50
C ALA A 100 11.24 1.19 1.01
N MET A 101 10.03 0.72 1.22
CA MET A 101 9.51 -0.56 0.76
C MET A 101 8.26 -0.29 -0.07
N ILE A 102 8.21 -0.89 -1.26
CA ILE A 102 7.07 -0.78 -2.16
C ILE A 102 6.46 -2.16 -2.31
N GLU A 103 5.14 -2.22 -2.08
CA GLU A 103 4.35 -3.43 -2.14
C GLU A 103 3.09 -3.21 -2.98
N ILE A 104 2.51 -4.30 -3.49
CA ILE A 104 1.16 -4.28 -4.07
C ILE A 104 0.25 -5.04 -3.11
N TRP A 105 -0.72 -4.32 -2.55
CA TRP A 105 -1.75 -4.91 -1.69
C TRP A 105 -2.99 -5.20 -2.52
N GLN A 106 -3.41 -6.45 -2.46
CA GLN A 106 -4.71 -6.90 -2.93
C GLN A 106 -5.62 -7.05 -1.71
N ILE A 107 -6.68 -6.26 -1.64
CA ILE A 107 -7.65 -6.29 -0.54
C ILE A 107 -8.96 -6.84 -1.07
N SER A 108 -9.36 -8.01 -0.61
CA SER A 108 -10.70 -8.55 -0.87
C SER A 108 -11.67 -8.09 0.22
N TYR A 109 -12.83 -7.60 -0.19
CA TYR A 109 -13.82 -7.02 0.71
C TYR A 109 -15.24 -7.27 0.22
N ARG A 110 -16.21 -7.08 1.12
CA ARG A 110 -17.63 -6.99 0.79
C ARG A 110 -18.19 -5.64 1.21
N LEU A 111 -19.23 -5.19 0.50
CA LEU A 111 -20.02 -4.03 0.91
C LEU A 111 -21.23 -4.53 1.69
N THR A 112 -21.33 -4.10 2.95
CA THR A 112 -22.46 -4.38 3.83
C THR A 112 -23.29 -3.11 4.03
N PRO A 113 -24.53 -3.19 4.57
CA PRO A 113 -25.31 -1.99 4.91
C PRO A 113 -24.62 -1.06 5.91
N VAL A 114 -23.68 -1.60 6.71
CA VAL A 114 -22.92 -0.87 7.75
C VAL A 114 -21.63 -0.27 7.16
N GLY A 115 -21.24 -0.69 5.96
CA GLY A 115 -20.04 -0.23 5.28
C GLY A 115 -19.19 -1.37 4.73
N LEU A 116 -17.95 -1.03 4.39
CA LEU A 116 -16.97 -1.98 3.88
C LEU A 116 -16.49 -2.93 4.99
N GLN A 117 -16.37 -4.21 4.65
CA GLN A 117 -15.70 -5.19 5.49
C GLN A 117 -14.62 -5.93 4.71
N ILE A 118 -13.37 -5.87 5.19
CA ILE A 118 -12.21 -6.53 4.62
C ILE A 118 -12.24 -8.01 5.02
N ILE A 119 -12.10 -8.90 4.04
CA ILE A 119 -12.15 -10.35 4.24
C ILE A 119 -10.74 -10.95 4.14
N SER A 120 -9.86 -10.36 3.33
CA SER A 120 -8.46 -10.75 3.27
C SER A 120 -7.60 -9.65 2.65
N ARG A 121 -6.32 -9.66 2.99
CA ARG A 121 -5.27 -8.88 2.33
C ARG A 121 -4.17 -9.84 1.88
N THR A 122 -3.76 -9.69 0.63
CA THR A 122 -2.62 -10.40 0.06
C THR A 122 -1.60 -9.38 -0.39
N VAL A 123 -0.33 -9.61 -0.08
CA VAL A 123 0.78 -8.76 -0.49
C VAL A 123 1.51 -9.47 -1.63
N SER A 124 1.43 -8.89 -2.81
CA SER A 124 2.08 -9.40 -4.02
C SER A 124 3.27 -8.52 -4.32
N SER A 125 4.48 -9.09 -4.27
CA SER A 125 5.78 -8.42 -4.43
C SER A 125 6.17 -7.50 -3.27
N SER A 126 7.40 -7.70 -2.77
CA SER A 126 8.15 -6.68 -2.02
C SER A 126 9.40 -6.36 -2.83
N LEU A 127 9.59 -5.11 -3.25
CA LEU A 127 10.94 -4.63 -3.57
C LEU A 127 11.59 -4.32 -2.22
N THR A 128 12.25 -5.35 -1.67
CA THR A 128 12.42 -5.52 -0.22
C THR A 128 13.23 -4.42 0.46
N ASN A 129 14.07 -3.64 -0.23
CA ASN A 129 14.74 -2.48 0.37
C ASN A 129 15.26 -1.52 -0.71
N LEU A 130 14.62 -0.35 -0.85
CA LEU A 130 15.20 0.78 -1.57
C LEU A 130 15.90 1.69 -0.56
N TYR A 131 17.24 1.71 -0.59
CA TYR A 131 18.04 2.55 0.29
C TYR A 131 18.06 3.99 -0.21
N ARG A 132 17.73 4.94 0.67
CA ARG A 132 17.79 6.36 0.33
C ARG A 132 19.23 6.87 0.48
N LEU A 133 19.94 7.01 -0.63
CA LEU A 133 21.30 7.55 -0.64
C LEU A 133 21.26 9.07 -0.35
N HIS A 134 21.91 9.49 0.73
CA HIS A 134 22.14 10.90 1.04
C HIS A 134 23.56 11.27 0.63
N PHE A 135 23.71 12.08 -0.42
CA PHE A 135 25.01 12.64 -0.79
C PHE A 135 25.22 13.96 -0.05
N PRO A 136 26.17 14.05 0.89
CA PRO A 136 26.50 15.34 1.50
C PRO A 136 27.17 16.22 0.43
N GLY A 137 26.51 17.31 0.05
CA GLY A 137 27.14 18.36 -0.73
C GLY A 137 28.24 19.01 0.10
N ARG A 138 29.47 19.12 -0.42
CA ARG A 138 30.49 19.99 0.19
C ARG A 138 30.01 21.43 0.01
N GLY A 139 29.87 22.15 1.13
CA GLY A 139 29.74 23.60 1.14
C GLY A 139 30.98 24.29 0.61
#